data_AF-A0A1Q6ECJ8-F1
#
_entry.id   AF-A0A1Q6ECJ8-F1
#
_cell.length_a   1.000
_cell.length_b   1.000
_cell.length_c   1.000
_cell.angle_alpha   90.00
_cell.angle_beta   90.00
_cell.angle_gamma   90.00
#
_symmetry.space_group_name_H-M   'P 1'
#
loop_
_entity.id
_entity.type
_entity.pdbx_description
1 polymer ?
#
loop_
_entity_poly.entity_id
_entity_poly.type
_entity_poly.pdbx_seq_one_letter_code
_entity_poly.pdbx_strand_id
1 'polypeptide(L)'
;MIKRIILDILDYLRYQVANDRCTPEELRSLYTTLENTMHIDATVDDIAGHYGQSTSNVRNIIARNNVGKPKRRVYYNLMEFIKHIPKSWHSK
;
A
#
# COMPACT_ATOMS: atom_id res chain seq x y z
N MET A 1 13.65 -19.03 -4.03
CA MET A 1 14.18 -18.82 -2.67
C MET A 1 13.82 -17.43 -2.15
N ILE A 2 14.27 -16.35 -2.80
CA ILE A 2 14.00 -14.96 -2.38
C ILE A 2 12.49 -14.67 -2.19
N LYS A 3 11.63 -15.08 -3.14
CA LYS A 3 10.18 -14.92 -3.02
C LYS A 3 9.61 -15.53 -1.73
N ARG A 4 10.09 -16.70 -1.32
CA ARG A 4 9.61 -17.38 -0.10
C ARG A 4 10.03 -16.62 1.14
N ILE A 5 11.29 -16.21 1.21
CA ILE A 5 11.83 -15.41 2.34
C ILE A 5 11.02 -14.11 2.51
N ILE A 6 10.70 -13.42 1.42
CA ILE A 6 9.88 -12.19 1.49
C ILE A 6 8.49 -12.49 2.04
N LEU A 7 7.84 -13.57 1.58
CA LEU A 7 6.52 -13.97 2.08
C LEU A 7 6.58 -14.37 3.57
N ASP A 8 7.60 -15.12 3.99
CA ASP A 8 7.78 -15.52 5.38
C ASP A 8 7.95 -14.30 6.32
N ILE A 9 8.70 -13.27 5.89
CA ILE A 9 8.83 -12.01 6.63
C ILE A 9 7.48 -11.29 6.75
N LEU A 10 6.73 -11.19 5.65
CA LEU A 10 5.42 -10.53 5.64
C LEU A 10 4.41 -11.27 6.52
N ASP A 11 4.38 -12.59 6.46
CA ASP A 11 3.49 -13.42 7.28
C ASP A 11 3.83 -13.32 8.77
N TYR A 12 5.11 -13.29 9.11
CA TYR A 12 5.56 -13.05 10.48
C TYR A 12 5.12 -11.67 11.01
N LEU A 13 5.34 -10.61 10.23
CA LEU A 13 4.92 -9.26 10.62
C LEU A 13 3.40 -9.17 10.77
N ARG A 14 2.65 -9.76 9.84
CA ARG A 14 1.18 -9.84 9.92
C ARG A 14 0.72 -10.58 11.18
N TYR A 15 1.37 -11.68 11.53
CA TYR A 15 1.09 -12.42 12.76
C TYR A 15 1.32 -11.55 14.01
N GLN A 16 2.42 -10.81 14.08
CA GLN A 16 2.71 -9.95 15.23
C GLN A 16 1.67 -8.84 15.38
N VAL A 17 1.28 -8.18 14.27
CA VAL A 17 0.24 -7.13 14.26
C VAL A 17 -1.11 -7.69 14.69
N ALA A 18 -1.52 -8.85 14.16
CA ALA A 18 -2.83 -9.43 14.43
C ALA A 18 -3.01 -9.95 15.88
N ASN A 19 -1.92 -10.12 16.63
CA ASN A 19 -1.94 -10.63 17.99
C ASN A 19 -1.46 -9.58 19.02
N ASP A 20 -1.42 -8.30 18.65
CA ASP A 20 -0.96 -7.19 19.50
C ASP A 20 0.45 -7.42 20.10
N ARG A 21 1.31 -8.12 19.36
CA ARG A 21 2.68 -8.46 19.78
C ARG A 21 3.74 -7.51 19.22
N CYS A 22 3.32 -6.38 18.65
CA CYS A 22 4.20 -5.29 18.29
C CYS A 22 3.93 -4.09 19.19
N THR A 23 4.99 -3.45 19.66
CA THR A 23 4.86 -2.15 20.34
C THR A 23 4.49 -1.06 19.33
N PRO A 24 3.85 0.04 19.77
CA PRO A 24 3.61 1.20 18.91
C PRO A 24 4.90 1.75 18.27
N GLU A 25 6.02 1.68 19.00
CA GLU A 25 7.34 2.11 18.52
C GLU A 25 7.85 1.22 17.38
N GLU A 26 7.70 -0.10 17.51
CA GLU A 26 8.06 -1.06 16.45
C GLU A 26 7.22 -0.86 15.19
N LEU A 27 5.90 -0.66 15.35
CA LEU A 27 5.00 -0.37 14.23
C LEU A 27 5.39 0.92 13.52
N ARG A 28 5.74 1.96 14.27
CA ARG A 28 6.17 3.26 13.72
C ARG A 28 7.50 3.15 12.98
N SER A 29 8.44 2.39 13.52
CA SER A 29 9.73 2.11 12.89
C SER A 29 9.56 1.35 11.57
N LEU A 30 8.71 0.32 11.56
CA LEU A 30 8.36 -0.44 10.36
C LEU A 30 7.70 0.46 9.32
N TYR A 31 6.69 1.23 9.71
CA TYR A 31 6.02 2.18 8.82
C TYR A 31 7.01 3.17 8.19
N THR A 32 7.89 3.77 8.99
CA THR A 32 8.89 4.74 8.53
C THR A 32 9.89 4.10 7.56
N THR A 33 10.33 2.87 7.87
CA THR A 33 11.23 2.11 6.99
C THR A 33 10.57 1.82 5.66
N LEU A 34 9.32 1.33 5.67
CA LEU A 34 8.55 1.03 4.46
C LEU A 34 8.33 2.31 3.62
N GLU A 35 7.91 3.41 4.24
CA GLU A 35 7.69 4.69 3.55
C GLU A 35 8.95 5.22 2.86
N ASN A 36 10.11 5.12 3.54
CA ASN A 36 11.37 5.66 3.01
C ASN A 36 12.07 4.75 2.00
N THR A 37 11.83 3.44 2.03
CA THR A 37 12.59 2.47 1.22
C THR A 37 11.79 1.77 0.13
N MET A 38 10.46 1.67 0.28
CA MET A 38 9.64 0.97 -0.72
C MET A 38 9.27 1.90 -1.86
N HIS A 39 9.83 1.60 -3.03
CA HIS A 39 9.36 2.15 -4.31
C HIS A 39 8.45 1.12 -4.99
N ILE A 40 7.17 1.10 -4.60
CA ILE A 40 6.15 0.27 -5.26
C ILE A 40 5.39 1.13 -6.26
N ASP A 41 5.45 0.71 -7.52
CA ASP A 41 4.72 1.32 -8.61
C ASP A 41 3.55 0.40 -9.02
N ALA A 42 2.34 0.95 -9.13
CA ALA A 42 1.13 0.21 -9.47
C ALA A 42 0.31 0.97 -10.52
N THR A 43 -0.36 0.24 -11.41
CA THR A 43 -1.33 0.85 -12.33
C THR A 43 -2.67 1.10 -11.63
N VAL A 44 -3.53 1.89 -12.26
CA VAL A 44 -4.92 2.08 -11.80
C VAL A 44 -5.65 0.74 -11.70
N ASP A 45 -5.38 -0.19 -12.61
CA ASP A 45 -6.04 -1.49 -12.65
C ASP A 45 -5.55 -2.40 -11.52
N ASP A 46 -4.24 -2.39 -11.22
CA ASP A 46 -3.68 -3.13 -10.07
C ASP A 46 -4.29 -2.66 -8.75
N ILE A 47 -4.39 -1.35 -8.56
CA ILE A 47 -4.96 -0.72 -7.36
C ILE A 47 -6.46 -1.09 -7.26
N ALA A 48 -7.20 -0.94 -8.37
CA ALA A 48 -8.61 -1.29 -8.43
C ALA A 48 -8.84 -2.76 -8.07
N GLY A 49 -8.03 -3.67 -8.62
CA GLY A 49 -8.07 -5.09 -8.31
C GLY A 49 -7.76 -5.40 -6.85
N HIS A 50 -6.73 -4.76 -6.28
CA HIS A 50 -6.34 -4.99 -4.88
C HIS A 50 -7.42 -4.56 -3.88
N TYR A 51 -7.99 -3.37 -4.06
CA TYR A 51 -9.01 -2.84 -3.13
C TYR A 51 -10.45 -3.24 -3.49
N GLY A 52 -10.66 -4.02 -4.55
CA GLY A 52 -11.99 -4.40 -5.03
C GLY A 52 -12.83 -3.20 -5.48
N GLN A 53 -12.18 -2.20 -6.10
CA GLN A 53 -12.80 -0.95 -6.53
C GLN A 53 -12.89 -0.85 -8.05
N SER A 54 -13.68 0.10 -8.55
CA SER A 54 -13.68 0.42 -9.97
C SER A 54 -12.47 1.30 -10.33
N THR A 55 -11.97 1.16 -11.55
CA THR A 55 -10.89 2.02 -12.07
C THR A 55 -11.28 3.50 -12.05
N SER A 56 -12.57 3.80 -12.22
CA SER A 56 -13.10 5.17 -12.17
C SER A 56 -13.00 5.76 -10.77
N ASN A 57 -13.29 4.97 -9.73
CA ASN A 57 -13.12 5.40 -8.35
C ASN A 57 -11.66 5.71 -8.02
N VAL A 58 -10.73 4.85 -8.47
CA VAL A 58 -9.28 5.08 -8.29
C VAL A 58 -8.84 6.36 -9.00
N ARG A 59 -9.25 6.59 -10.25
CA ARG A 59 -8.95 7.83 -10.99
C ARG A 59 -9.51 9.08 -10.30
N ASN A 60 -10.71 8.99 -9.71
CA ASN A 60 -11.31 10.09 -8.96
C ASN A 60 -10.48 10.45 -7.72
N ILE A 61 -9.94 9.47 -7.00
CA ILE A 61 -9.03 9.72 -5.87
C ILE A 61 -7.76 10.42 -6.34
N ILE A 62 -7.15 9.91 -7.42
CA ILE A 62 -5.93 10.49 -8.00
C ILE A 62 -6.15 11.96 -8.36
N ALA A 63 -7.26 12.25 -9.06
CA ALA A 63 -7.59 13.60 -9.50
C ALA A 63 -7.90 14.56 -8.34
N ARG A 64 -8.63 14.10 -7.32
CA ARG A 64 -9.03 14.94 -6.18
C ARG A 64 -7.88 15.24 -5.21
N ASN A 65 -6.96 14.29 -5.04
CA ASN A 65 -5.90 14.39 -4.05
C ASN A 65 -4.53 14.70 -4.65
N ASN A 66 -4.44 14.82 -5.97
CA ASN A 66 -3.23 15.20 -6.69
C ASN A 66 -2.04 14.28 -6.37
N VAL A 67 -2.26 12.96 -6.50
CA VAL A 67 -1.38 11.83 -6.10
C VAL A 67 -0.09 11.72 -6.95
N GLY A 68 0.52 12.85 -7.28
CA GLY A 68 1.67 12.95 -8.16
C GLY A 68 1.35 12.63 -9.63
N LYS A 69 2.32 12.88 -10.50
CA LYS A 69 2.24 12.47 -11.90
C LYS A 69 2.64 11.00 -12.04
N PRO A 70 1.97 10.23 -12.90
CA PRO A 70 2.35 8.84 -13.12
C PRO A 70 3.75 8.76 -13.75
N LYS A 71 4.55 7.81 -13.26
CA LYS A 71 5.74 7.32 -13.95
C LYS A 71 5.31 6.57 -15.21
N ARG A 72 6.07 6.73 -16.30
CA ARG A 72 5.85 6.02 -17.57
C ARG A 72 4.38 6.02 -18.02
N ARG A 73 3.72 7.19 -18.01
CA ARG A 73 2.32 7.45 -18.40
C ARG A 73 1.22 6.69 -17.64
N VAL A 74 1.50 5.61 -16.90
CA VAL A 74 0.45 4.76 -16.30
C VAL A 74 0.73 4.26 -14.87
N TYR A 75 1.96 4.36 -14.36
CA TYR A 75 2.31 3.84 -13.04
C TYR A 75 2.29 4.92 -11.97
N TYR A 76 1.60 4.68 -10.87
CA TYR A 76 1.56 5.58 -9.71
C TYR A 76 2.37 5.00 -8.57
N ASN A 77 2.98 5.87 -7.76
CA ASN A 77 3.59 5.45 -6.51
C ASN A 77 2.49 5.00 -5.56
N LEU A 78 2.46 3.70 -5.23
CA LEU A 78 1.42 3.11 -4.41
C LEU A 78 1.48 3.64 -2.97
N MET A 79 2.67 3.89 -2.43
CA MET A 79 2.82 4.42 -1.06
C MET A 79 2.19 5.79 -0.92
N GLU A 80 2.31 6.63 -1.95
CA GLU A 80 1.65 7.94 -1.97
C GLU A 80 0.13 7.78 -2.13
N PHE A 81 -0.31 6.88 -3.02
CA PHE A 81 -1.73 6.62 -3.20
C PHE A 81 -2.44 6.14 -1.93
N ILE A 82 -1.82 5.23 -1.17
CA ILE A 82 -2.40 4.62 0.04
C ILE A 82 -2.82 5.68 1.07
N LYS A 83 -2.10 6.80 1.17
CA LYS A 83 -2.40 7.90 2.11
C LYS A 83 -3.75 8.57 1.84
N HIS A 84 -4.26 8.45 0.62
CA HIS A 84 -5.52 9.08 0.19
C HIS A 84 -6.70 8.10 0.15
N ILE A 85 -6.48 6.84 0.52
CA ILE A 85 -7.50 5.81 0.47
C ILE A 85 -8.54 6.05 1.59
N PRO A 86 -9.85 6.09 1.25
CA PRO A 86 -10.90 6.13 2.26
C PRO A 86 -10.88 4.89 3.17
N LYS A 87 -11.15 5.08 4.46
CA LYS A 87 -11.24 3.96 5.43
C LYS A 87 -12.15 2.82 4.97
N SER A 88 -13.22 3.13 4.23
CA SER A 88 -14.17 2.16 3.70
C SER A 88 -13.58 1.17 2.67
N TRP A 89 -12.41 1.45 2.10
CA TRP A 89 -11.74 0.56 1.17
C TRP A 89 -10.88 -0.50 1.87
N HIS A 90 -10.57 -0.31 3.15
CA HIS A 90 -9.79 -1.26 3.95
C HIS A 90 -10.65 -2.40 4.53
N SER A 91 -11.94 -2.46 4.18
CA SER A 91 -12.86 -3.50 4.63
C SER A 91 -12.99 -4.62 3.60
N LYS A 92 -12.23 -5.70 3.82
CA LYS A 92 -12.61 -7.09 3.53
C LYS A 92 -11.97 -8.02 4.55
#